data_AF-A0A5A7R2U9-F1
#
_entry.id   AF-A0A5A7R2U9-F1
#
_cell.length_a   1.000
_cell.length_b   1.000
_cell.length_c   1.000
_cell.angle_alpha   90.00
_cell.angle_beta   90.00
_cell.angle_gamma   90.00
#
_symmetry.space_group_name_H-M   'P 1'
#
loop_
_entity.id
_entity.type
_entity.pdbx_description
1 polymer ?
#
loop_
_entity_poly.entity_id
_entity_poly.type
_entity_poly.pdbx_seq_one_letter_code
_entity_poly.pdbx_strand_id
1 'polypeptide(L)'
;MESEFPAEQIEYLFNNKWTYEVQKSFARFLVLVSPHLPLLLEGNRKDAYSLYTLWAERLTTDFGKCFTPSDCQDKYEQFKIRHRVMRDMIKKHGIKYCYESGMMWGPVEAWNTVDPISVAYKTLGDPLWVELQQMFGEFNEETVHPAVQSSAGNGVMPVQVDVDSLKGKHPLE
;
A
#
# COMPACT_ATOMS: atom_id res chain seq x y z
N MET A 1 -0.86 15.97 15.65
CA MET A 1 -0.61 14.54 15.42
C MET A 1 0.02 14.48 14.05
N GLU A 2 1.35 14.39 13.99
CA GLU A 2 2.06 14.19 12.72
C GLU A 2 1.58 12.85 12.14
N SER A 3 1.16 12.85 10.88
CA SER A 3 0.67 11.65 10.23
C SER A 3 1.83 10.67 10.02
N GLU A 4 1.64 9.41 10.41
CA GLU A 4 2.57 8.30 10.15
C GLU A 4 2.79 8.05 8.65
N PHE A 5 1.92 8.59 7.79
CA PHE A 5 1.96 8.45 6.33
C PHE A 5 2.15 9.81 5.61
N PRO A 6 2.82 9.83 4.44
CA PRO A 6 2.91 11.01 3.58
C PRO A 6 1.52 11.49 3.13
N ALA A 7 1.36 12.79 2.90
CA ALA A 7 0.06 13.38 2.53
C ALA A 7 -0.56 12.72 1.29
N GLU A 8 0.26 12.45 0.28
CA GLU A 8 -0.16 11.81 -0.97
C GLU A 8 -0.68 10.39 -0.73
N GLN A 9 -0.12 9.65 0.24
CA GLN A 9 -0.65 8.35 0.64
C GLN A 9 -1.98 8.47 1.36
N ILE A 10 -2.11 9.45 2.25
CA ILE A 10 -3.35 9.65 3.00
C ILE A 10 -4.49 9.94 2.03
N GLU A 11 -4.28 10.90 1.11
CA GLU A 11 -5.27 11.31 0.13
C GLU A 11 -5.66 10.16 -0.81
N TYR A 12 -4.70 9.32 -1.19
CA TYR A 12 -4.94 8.25 -2.14
C TYR A 12 -5.53 6.97 -1.52
N LEU A 13 -5.07 6.61 -0.33
CA LEU A 13 -5.37 5.31 0.27
C LEU A 13 -6.49 5.37 1.29
N PHE A 14 -6.62 6.46 2.03
CA PHE A 14 -7.48 6.53 3.21
C PHE A 14 -8.61 7.53 3.05
N ASN A 15 -9.72 7.27 3.71
CA ASN A 15 -10.79 8.24 3.88
C ASN A 15 -11.49 8.03 5.22
N ASN A 16 -12.46 8.90 5.52
CA ASN A 16 -13.19 8.87 6.79
C ASN A 16 -13.82 7.50 7.09
N LYS A 17 -14.21 6.73 6.06
CA LYS A 17 -14.78 5.39 6.21
C LYS A 17 -13.70 4.32 6.28
N TRP A 18 -12.85 4.26 5.26
CA TRP A 18 -11.74 3.33 5.08
C TRP A 18 -10.44 3.89 5.64
N THR A 19 -10.33 3.95 6.96
CA THR A 19 -9.07 4.31 7.64
C THR A 19 -8.05 3.18 7.51
N TYR A 20 -6.79 3.45 7.85
CA TYR A 20 -5.75 2.43 7.89
C TYR A 20 -6.17 1.19 8.70
N GLU A 21 -6.66 1.38 9.93
CA GLU A 21 -7.08 0.26 10.80
C GLU A 21 -8.23 -0.56 10.23
N VAL A 22 -9.22 0.09 9.62
CA VAL A 22 -10.34 -0.61 8.96
C VAL A 22 -9.82 -1.46 7.80
N GLN A 23 -8.98 -0.87 6.94
CA GLN A 23 -8.43 -1.58 5.79
C GLN A 23 -7.51 -2.72 6.21
N LYS A 24 -6.70 -2.52 7.25
CA LYS A 24 -5.82 -3.54 7.83
C LYS A 24 -6.61 -4.71 8.39
N SER A 25 -7.66 -4.44 9.16
CA SER A 25 -8.57 -5.48 9.68
C SER A 25 -9.22 -6.25 8.54
N PHE A 26 -9.71 -5.54 7.52
CA PHE A 26 -10.31 -6.16 6.35
C PHE A 26 -9.31 -7.04 5.58
N ALA A 27 -8.10 -6.55 5.33
CA ALA A 27 -7.04 -7.30 4.64
C ALA A 27 -6.62 -8.55 5.43
N ARG A 28 -6.45 -8.46 6.75
CA ARG A 28 -6.14 -9.61 7.61
C ARG A 28 -7.24 -10.67 7.58
N PHE A 29 -8.51 -10.25 7.57
CA PHE A 29 -9.60 -11.19 7.42
C PHE A 29 -9.57 -11.89 6.06
N LEU A 30 -9.29 -11.14 4.98
CA LEU A 30 -9.13 -11.69 3.64
C LEU A 30 -7.96 -12.69 3.55
N VAL A 31 -6.84 -12.42 4.23
CA VAL A 31 -5.72 -13.37 4.34
C VAL A 31 -6.17 -14.68 5.00
N LEU A 32 -6.95 -14.60 6.08
CA LEU A 32 -7.46 -15.80 6.79
C LEU A 32 -8.29 -16.71 5.87
N VAL A 33 -9.07 -16.12 4.95
CA VAL A 33 -9.95 -16.86 4.03
C VAL A 33 -9.35 -17.04 2.63
N SER A 34 -8.14 -16.53 2.39
CA SER A 34 -7.47 -16.52 1.08
C SER A 34 -7.44 -17.89 0.39
N PRO A 35 -7.11 -19.02 1.08
CA PRO A 35 -7.09 -20.34 0.44
C PRO A 35 -8.42 -20.77 -0.19
N HIS A 36 -9.52 -20.19 0.29
CA HIS A 36 -10.87 -20.50 -0.18
C HIS A 36 -11.47 -19.37 -1.02
N LEU A 37 -10.79 -18.22 -1.12
CA LEU A 37 -11.30 -16.98 -1.70
C LEU A 37 -11.80 -17.14 -3.15
N PRO A 38 -11.15 -17.89 -4.07
CA PRO A 38 -11.68 -18.09 -5.42
C PRO A 38 -13.04 -18.80 -5.40
N LEU A 39 -13.16 -19.92 -4.67
CA LEU A 39 -14.40 -20.69 -4.53
C LEU A 39 -15.52 -19.88 -3.88
N LEU A 40 -15.13 -19.02 -2.97
CA LEU A 40 -15.97 -18.17 -2.16
C LEU A 40 -16.47 -16.92 -2.90
N LEU A 41 -15.70 -16.44 -3.88
CA LEU A 41 -16.07 -15.35 -4.80
C LEU A 41 -16.84 -15.88 -6.03
N GLU A 42 -16.58 -17.12 -6.44
CA GLU A 42 -17.22 -17.79 -7.59
C GLU A 42 -18.47 -18.61 -7.20
N GLY A 43 -18.73 -18.76 -5.89
CA GLY A 43 -19.88 -19.46 -5.32
C GLY A 43 -21.23 -18.86 -5.72
N ASN A 44 -22.19 -19.75 -5.99
CA ASN A 44 -23.49 -19.52 -6.62
C ASN A 44 -24.23 -18.25 -6.11
N ARG A 45 -24.39 -17.23 -6.98
CA ARG A 45 -25.02 -15.91 -6.72
C ARG A 45 -26.44 -15.93 -6.15
N LYS A 46 -27.08 -17.09 -6.01
CA LYS A 46 -28.52 -17.20 -5.75
C LYS A 46 -28.91 -17.51 -4.31
N ASP A 47 -28.07 -18.19 -3.50
CA ASP A 47 -28.50 -18.65 -2.17
C ASP A 47 -27.47 -18.49 -1.04
N ALA A 48 -26.27 -17.96 -1.32
CA ALA A 48 -25.26 -17.73 -0.29
C ALA A 48 -25.26 -16.27 0.14
N TYR A 49 -25.52 -16.03 1.42
CA TYR A 49 -25.17 -14.79 2.08
C TYR A 49 -23.71 -14.45 1.73
N SER A 50 -23.52 -13.44 0.88
CA SER A 50 -22.21 -13.22 0.23
C SER A 50 -21.16 -12.92 1.28
N LEU A 51 -19.91 -13.32 1.05
CA LEU A 51 -18.82 -12.97 1.97
C LEU A 51 -18.69 -11.46 2.16
N TYR A 52 -18.94 -10.69 1.11
CA TYR A 52 -18.98 -9.24 1.22
C TYR A 52 -20.02 -8.77 2.24
N THR A 53 -21.15 -9.49 2.37
CA THR A 53 -22.15 -9.22 3.41
C THR A 53 -21.63 -9.58 4.80
N LEU A 54 -20.94 -10.72 4.96
CA LEU A 54 -20.32 -11.09 6.25
C LEU A 54 -19.27 -10.07 6.67
N TRP A 55 -18.48 -9.60 5.71
CA TRP A 55 -17.44 -8.59 5.94
C TRP A 55 -18.06 -7.25 6.29
N ALA A 56 -19.11 -6.84 5.59
CA ALA A 56 -19.81 -5.60 5.87
C ALA A 56 -20.40 -5.58 7.28
N GLU A 57 -21.07 -6.65 7.71
CA GLU A 57 -21.62 -6.75 9.07
C GLU A 57 -20.53 -6.74 10.14
N ARG A 58 -19.45 -7.50 9.92
CA ARG A 58 -18.33 -7.55 10.86
C ARG A 58 -17.64 -6.20 10.99
N LEU A 59 -17.29 -5.56 9.87
CA LEU A 59 -16.66 -4.24 9.89
C LEU A 59 -17.58 -3.19 10.52
N THR A 60 -18.90 -3.31 10.31
CA THR A 60 -19.88 -2.42 10.94
C THR A 60 -19.91 -2.60 12.45
N THR A 61 -19.86 -3.84 12.91
CA THR A 61 -19.82 -4.18 14.35
C THR A 61 -18.51 -3.71 14.98
N ASP A 62 -17.37 -4.00 14.35
CA ASP A 62 -16.04 -3.76 14.91
C ASP A 62 -15.67 -2.26 14.94
N PHE A 63 -16.17 -1.47 13.96
CA PHE A 63 -15.76 -0.07 13.79
C PHE A 63 -16.89 0.96 13.90
N GLY A 64 -18.12 0.52 14.16
CA GLY A 64 -19.28 1.41 14.35
C GLY A 64 -19.67 2.23 13.12
N LYS A 65 -19.21 1.85 11.93
CA LYS A 65 -19.47 2.54 10.65
C LYS A 65 -20.29 1.62 9.75
N CYS A 66 -21.31 2.13 9.07
CA CYS A 66 -22.09 1.30 8.15
C CYS A 66 -21.28 0.93 6.90
N PHE A 67 -20.90 -0.35 6.79
CA PHE A 67 -20.36 -0.94 5.57
C PHE A 67 -21.44 -1.72 4.83
N THR A 68 -21.37 -1.71 3.50
CA THR A 68 -22.22 -2.51 2.62
C THR A 68 -21.38 -3.57 1.91
N PRO A 69 -22.01 -4.62 1.37
CA PRO A 69 -21.31 -5.58 0.52
C PRO A 69 -20.58 -4.91 -0.65
N SER A 70 -21.20 -3.90 -1.28
CA SER A 70 -20.59 -3.15 -2.38
C SER A 70 -19.32 -2.42 -1.94
N ASP A 71 -19.32 -1.79 -0.76
CA ASP A 71 -18.11 -1.13 -0.24
C ASP A 71 -16.95 -2.12 -0.10
N CYS A 72 -17.24 -3.32 0.41
CA CYS A 72 -16.25 -4.36 0.63
C CYS A 72 -15.72 -4.91 -0.70
N GLN A 73 -16.59 -5.05 -1.70
CA GLN A 73 -16.21 -5.44 -3.05
C GLN A 73 -15.30 -4.39 -3.71
N ASP A 74 -15.71 -3.13 -3.69
CA ASP A 74 -14.91 -2.03 -4.26
C ASP A 74 -13.54 -1.94 -3.58
N LYS A 75 -13.49 -2.13 -2.25
CA LYS A 75 -12.21 -2.13 -1.53
C LYS A 75 -11.33 -3.33 -1.89
N TYR A 76 -11.91 -4.51 -2.09
CA TYR A 76 -11.17 -5.68 -2.56
C TYR A 76 -10.60 -5.47 -3.98
N GLU A 77 -11.36 -4.86 -4.89
CA GLU A 77 -10.86 -4.45 -6.21
C GLU A 77 -9.69 -3.46 -6.10
N GLN A 78 -9.77 -2.50 -5.19
CA GLN A 78 -8.67 -1.58 -4.90
C GLN A 78 -7.43 -2.32 -4.37
N PHE A 79 -7.59 -3.31 -3.49
CA PHE A 79 -6.47 -4.14 -3.02
C PHE A 79 -5.77 -4.88 -4.17
N LYS A 80 -6.52 -5.41 -5.15
CA LYS A 80 -5.92 -6.02 -6.35
C LYS A 80 -5.10 -5.02 -7.17
N ILE A 81 -5.60 -3.79 -7.35
CA ILE A 81 -4.89 -2.74 -8.08
C ILE A 81 -3.61 -2.34 -7.34
N ARG A 82 -3.71 -2.09 -6.03
CA ARG A 82 -2.59 -1.73 -5.16
C ARG A 82 -1.50 -2.79 -5.18
N HIS A 83 -1.89 -4.06 -5.03
CA HIS A 83 -0.98 -5.19 -5.12
C HIS A 83 -0.26 -5.25 -6.47
N ARG A 84 -1.00 -5.12 -7.58
CA ARG A 84 -0.43 -5.11 -8.93
C ARG A 84 0.60 -3.99 -9.10
N VAL A 85 0.27 -2.78 -8.65
CA VAL A 85 1.15 -1.61 -8.77
C VAL A 85 2.44 -1.80 -7.98
N MET A 86 2.34 -2.18 -6.71
CA MET A 86 3.50 -2.46 -5.86
C MET A 86 4.39 -3.55 -6.46
N ARG A 87 3.79 -4.65 -6.88
CA ARG A 87 4.51 -5.75 -7.51
C ARG A 87 5.21 -5.32 -8.80
N ASP A 88 4.52 -4.57 -9.66
CA ASP A 88 5.09 -4.13 -10.93
C ASP A 88 6.27 -3.17 -10.70
N MET A 89 6.15 -2.22 -9.77
CA MET A 89 7.27 -1.36 -9.35
C MET A 89 8.49 -2.20 -8.93
N ILE A 90 8.28 -3.20 -8.08
CA ILE A 90 9.36 -4.02 -7.52
C ILE A 90 9.97 -4.96 -8.56
N LYS A 91 9.14 -5.72 -9.26
CA LYS A 91 9.58 -6.82 -10.13
C LYS A 91 9.93 -6.40 -11.55
N LYS A 92 9.29 -5.35 -12.08
CA LYS A 92 9.49 -4.91 -13.48
C LYS A 92 10.36 -3.67 -13.59
N HIS A 93 10.18 -2.70 -12.70
CA HIS A 93 10.86 -1.41 -12.79
C HIS A 93 12.13 -1.33 -11.94
N GLY A 94 12.47 -2.39 -11.20
CA GLY A 94 13.71 -2.47 -10.42
C GLY A 94 13.72 -1.57 -9.17
N ILE A 95 12.55 -1.09 -8.75
CA ILE A 95 12.39 -0.35 -7.49
C ILE A 95 12.56 -1.35 -6.33
N LYS A 96 13.29 -0.94 -5.31
CA LYS A 96 13.56 -1.72 -4.11
C LYS A 96 12.61 -1.34 -2.99
N TYR A 97 12.29 -2.31 -2.15
CA TYR A 97 11.36 -2.18 -1.04
C TYR A 97 11.99 -2.77 0.22
N CYS A 98 12.06 -1.97 1.30
CA CYS A 98 12.51 -2.43 2.60
C CYS A 98 11.28 -2.77 3.44
N TYR A 99 11.12 -4.05 3.77
CA TYR A 99 10.00 -4.53 4.59
C TYR A 99 9.97 -3.87 5.98
N GLU A 100 11.13 -3.72 6.64
CA GLU A 100 11.20 -3.19 8.01
C GLU A 100 10.75 -1.74 8.13
N SER A 101 11.12 -0.91 7.14
CA SER A 101 10.83 0.52 7.16
C SER A 101 9.66 0.92 6.26
N GLY A 102 9.19 0.02 5.41
CA GLY A 102 8.25 0.31 4.35
C GLY A 102 8.81 1.19 3.22
N MET A 103 10.09 1.59 3.26
CA MET A 103 10.64 2.54 2.31
C MET A 103 10.83 1.96 0.91
N MET A 104 10.65 2.81 -0.09
CA MET A 104 10.86 2.52 -1.50
C MET A 104 12.02 3.34 -2.06
N TRP A 105 12.90 2.75 -2.86
CA TRP A 105 13.98 3.47 -3.54
C TRP A 105 14.35 2.85 -4.88
N GLY A 106 14.88 3.65 -5.79
CA GLY A 106 15.27 3.21 -7.12
C GLY A 106 15.85 4.37 -7.93
N PRO A 107 16.53 4.08 -9.06
CA PRO A 107 17.05 5.11 -9.95
C PRO A 107 15.91 5.98 -10.52
N VAL A 108 16.18 7.24 -10.84
CA VAL A 108 15.15 8.19 -11.33
C VAL A 108 14.45 7.67 -12.58
N GLU A 109 15.20 6.98 -13.44
CA GLU A 109 14.71 6.38 -14.68
C GLU A 109 13.66 5.30 -14.40
N ALA A 110 13.80 4.52 -13.32
CA ALA A 110 12.80 3.54 -12.92
C ALA A 110 11.47 4.22 -12.60
N TRP A 111 11.51 5.31 -11.82
CA TRP A 111 10.32 6.08 -11.45
C TRP A 111 9.66 6.82 -12.61
N ASN A 112 10.37 7.08 -13.70
CA ASN A 112 9.78 7.70 -14.89
C ASN A 112 8.95 6.72 -15.74
N THR A 113 9.06 5.41 -15.48
CA THR A 113 8.40 4.36 -16.27
C THR A 113 7.21 3.71 -15.58
N VAL A 114 6.91 4.09 -14.33
CA VAL A 114 5.81 3.52 -13.55
C VAL A 114 4.48 4.24 -13.81
N ASP A 115 3.37 3.55 -13.55
CA ASP A 115 2.01 4.09 -13.68
C ASP A 115 1.83 5.34 -12.78
N PRO A 116 1.12 6.41 -13.20
CA PRO A 116 0.85 7.59 -12.37
C PRO A 116 0.34 7.30 -10.95
N ILE A 117 -0.42 6.22 -10.76
CA ILE A 117 -0.90 5.77 -9.45
C ILE A 117 0.24 5.46 -8.46
N SER A 118 1.44 5.17 -8.99
CA SER A 118 2.64 4.80 -8.23
C SER A 118 3.23 5.95 -7.43
N VAL A 119 2.84 7.20 -7.74
CA VAL A 119 3.30 8.40 -7.01
C VAL A 119 2.93 8.30 -5.53
N ALA A 120 1.78 7.69 -5.21
CA ALA A 120 1.37 7.43 -3.84
C ALA A 120 2.37 6.53 -3.08
N TYR A 121 3.22 5.77 -3.76
CA TYR A 121 4.14 4.82 -3.13
C TYR A 121 5.62 5.22 -3.23
N LYS A 122 5.91 6.45 -3.64
CA LYS A 122 7.28 6.84 -4.02
C LYS A 122 8.25 6.86 -2.83
N THR A 123 7.80 7.35 -1.68
CA THR A 123 8.62 7.46 -0.45
C THR A 123 8.42 6.26 0.45
N LEU A 124 7.16 5.89 0.66
CA LEU A 124 6.76 4.71 1.43
C LEU A 124 5.96 3.80 0.49
N GLY A 125 6.18 2.50 0.57
CA GLY A 125 5.38 1.53 -0.15
C GLY A 125 3.96 1.46 0.39
N ASP A 126 3.18 0.53 -0.14
CA ASP A 126 1.85 0.28 0.39
C ASP A 126 1.92 -0.15 1.86
N PRO A 127 1.20 0.52 2.79
CA PRO A 127 1.26 0.22 4.22
C PRO A 127 0.59 -1.11 4.60
N LEU A 128 -0.11 -1.75 3.65
CA LEU A 128 -0.68 -3.09 3.77
C LEU A 128 0.04 -4.08 2.84
N TRP A 129 1.22 -3.74 2.31
CA TRP A 129 1.91 -4.56 1.32
C TRP A 129 2.08 -6.01 1.79
N VAL A 130 2.40 -6.23 3.06
CA VAL A 130 2.55 -7.56 3.67
C VAL A 130 1.27 -8.36 3.59
N GLU A 131 0.15 -7.79 4.06
CA GLU A 131 -1.16 -8.44 3.98
C GLU A 131 -1.60 -8.68 2.53
N LEU A 132 -1.31 -7.74 1.62
CA LEU A 132 -1.62 -7.89 0.20
C LEU A 132 -0.83 -9.04 -0.44
N GLN A 133 0.47 -9.16 -0.14
CA GLN A 133 1.29 -10.28 -0.62
C GLN A 133 0.74 -11.61 -0.15
N GLN A 134 0.44 -11.73 1.15
CA GLN A 134 -0.15 -12.94 1.72
C GLN A 134 -1.51 -13.26 1.09
N MET A 135 -2.35 -12.25 0.90
CA MET A 135 -3.67 -12.39 0.31
C MET A 135 -3.60 -12.96 -1.12
N PHE A 136 -2.62 -12.52 -1.91
CA PHE A 136 -2.47 -12.89 -3.31
C PHE A 136 -1.41 -13.99 -3.56
N GLY A 137 -0.95 -14.67 -2.51
CA GLY A 137 -0.04 -15.82 -2.62
C GLY A 137 1.38 -15.47 -3.10
N GLU A 138 1.82 -14.23 -2.88
CA GLU A 138 3.18 -13.79 -3.18
C GLU A 138 4.05 -13.80 -1.90
N PHE A 139 5.29 -14.24 -2.03
CA PHE A 139 6.33 -14.08 -1.01
C PHE A 139 7.47 -13.32 -1.67
N ASN A 140 7.85 -12.14 -1.16
CA ASN A 140 9.05 -11.46 -1.66
C ASN A 140 10.30 -12.06 -1.01
N GLU A 141 11.37 -12.07 -1.81
CA GLU A 141 12.73 -12.07 -1.29
C GLU A 141 13.00 -10.67 -0.70
N GLU A 142 13.35 -10.61 0.58
CA GLU A 142 13.63 -9.36 1.28
C GLU A 142 14.76 -8.59 0.57
N THR A 143 14.59 -7.27 0.40
CA THR A 143 15.70 -6.40 -0.02
C THR A 143 16.16 -5.53 1.14
N VAL A 144 17.44 -5.69 1.52
CA VAL A 144 18.07 -4.89 2.57
C VAL A 144 18.30 -3.46 2.04
N HIS A 145 17.95 -2.45 2.84
CA HIS A 145 18.20 -1.07 2.50
C HIS A 145 19.72 -0.81 2.41
N PRO A 146 20.24 -0.16 1.35
CA PRO A 146 21.69 0.03 1.16
C PRO A 146 22.35 0.85 2.28
N ALA A 147 21.62 1.69 3.02
CA ALA A 147 22.16 2.36 4.21
C ALA A 147 22.52 1.39 5.36
N VAL A 148 21.94 0.18 5.39
CA VAL A 148 22.30 -0.89 6.33
C VAL A 148 23.55 -1.65 5.85
N GLN A 149 23.90 -1.58 4.57
CA GLN A 149 25.12 -2.17 4.02
C GLN A 149 26.35 -1.25 4.15
N SER A 150 26.16 0.02 4.53
CA SER A 150 27.25 1.01 4.56
C SER A 150 28.17 0.95 5.79
N SER A 151 28.07 -0.08 6.64
CA SER A 151 29.11 -0.37 7.65
C SER A 151 30.30 -1.17 7.10
N ALA A 152 30.28 -1.54 5.80
CA ALA A 152 31.40 -2.19 5.13
C ALA A 152 31.67 -1.56 3.76
N GLY A 153 32.37 -0.42 3.76
CA GLY A 153 33.19 0.02 2.63
C GLY A 153 32.49 0.77 1.49
N ASN A 154 32.90 2.02 1.33
CA ASN A 154 32.75 2.90 0.17
C ASN A 154 31.35 3.43 -0.19
N GLY A 155 31.03 4.57 0.41
CA GLY A 155 30.64 5.78 -0.34
C GLY A 155 29.36 5.72 -1.14
N VAL A 156 28.20 5.65 -0.47
CA VAL A 156 26.95 6.16 -1.04
C VAL A 156 26.53 7.36 -0.19
N MET A 157 26.67 8.57 -0.76
CA MET A 157 26.16 9.77 -0.12
C MET A 157 24.63 9.70 -0.12
N PRO A 158 23.96 9.92 1.03
CA PRO A 158 22.54 10.19 1.04
C PRO A 158 22.30 11.46 0.21
N VAL A 159 21.28 11.44 -0.65
CA VAL A 159 20.79 12.66 -1.32
C VAL A 159 20.31 13.60 -0.22
N GLN A 160 21.10 14.63 0.06
CA GLN A 160 20.63 15.76 0.85
C GLN A 160 19.50 16.41 0.06
N VAL A 161 18.29 16.31 0.58
CA VAL A 161 17.19 17.17 0.14
C VAL A 161 17.59 18.58 0.57
N ASP A 162 17.91 19.43 -0.41
CA ASP A 162 18.20 20.83 -0.16
C ASP A 162 16.90 21.55 0.22
N VAL A 163 16.67 21.67 1.54
CA VAL A 163 15.48 22.30 2.12
C VAL A 163 15.51 23.82 1.93
N ASP A 164 16.59 24.41 1.41
CA ASP A 164 16.70 25.85 1.17
C ASP A 164 16.15 26.33 -0.18
N SER A 165 15.79 25.42 -1.10
CA SER A 165 15.15 25.80 -2.37
C SER A 165 13.67 26.26 -2.25
N LEU A 166 13.09 26.25 -1.04
CA LEU A 166 11.73 26.74 -0.77
C LEU A 166 11.65 28.09 -0.05
N LYS A 167 12.78 28.74 0.26
CA LYS A 167 12.77 30.10 0.83
C LYS A 167 13.00 31.18 -0.23
N GLY A 168 11.88 31.76 -0.66
CA GLY A 168 11.74 33.20 -0.87
C GLY A 168 12.60 33.83 -1.97
N LYS A 169 12.04 33.95 -3.18
CA LYS A 169 12.30 35.13 -4.00
C LYS A 169 11.32 36.24 -3.59
N HIS A 170 11.73 37.03 -2.61
CA HIS A 170 11.35 38.45 -2.62
C HIS A 170 12.14 39.13 -3.74
N PRO A 171 11.54 40.08 -4.45
CA PRO A 171 12.26 41.26 -4.89
C PRO A 171 11.86 42.44 -3.98
N LEU A 172 12.86 43.03 -3.34
CA LEU A 172 12.84 44.43 -2.94
C LEU A 172 12.99 45.27 -4.20
N GLU A 173 11.99 46.09 -4.51
CA GLU A 173 12.06 47.57 -4.54
C GLU A 173 10.64 48.13 -4.75
#